data_AF-A0A7C7UI97-F1
#
_entry.id   AF-A0A7C7UI97-F1
#
_cell.length_a   1.000
_cell.length_b   1.000
_cell.length_c   1.000
_cell.angle_alpha   90.00
_cell.angle_beta   90.00
_cell.angle_gamma   90.00
#
_symmetry.space_group_name_H-M   'P 1'
#
loop_
_entity.id
_entity.type
_entity.pdbx_description
1 polymer ?
#
loop_
_entity_poly.entity_id
_entity_poly.type
_entity_poly.pdbx_seq_one_letter_code
_entity_poly.pdbx_strand_id
1 'polypeptide(L)'
;ELVPIVILATNRGITKIRGTDVESPFGFPLDLIDRSVIIMTEEYDGESIKEILKIRAREEKVEISEEALDRLTGLGAKSSLRYVVQLLSLASQNAATKHRSKVELEDVERVGRLFVDVSGATEHLKKYEEKLIKH
;
A
#
# COMPACT_ATOMS: atom_id res chain seq x y z
N GLU A 1 0.29 30.75 -25.64
CA GLU A 1 -0.31 29.54 -25.05
C GLU A 1 0.52 29.11 -23.85
N LEU A 2 -0.11 28.71 -22.74
CA LEU A 2 0.59 28.18 -21.56
C LEU A 2 0.72 26.67 -21.71
N VAL A 3 1.95 26.17 -21.74
CA VAL A 3 2.21 24.74 -21.66
C VAL A 3 1.99 24.30 -20.20
N PRO A 4 1.21 23.24 -19.93
CA PRO A 4 0.94 22.80 -18.56
C PRO A 4 2.18 22.17 -17.92
N ILE A 5 2.24 22.22 -16.60
CA ILE A 5 3.23 21.47 -15.81
C ILE A 5 2.86 19.98 -15.87
N VAL A 6 3.80 19.14 -16.29
CA VAL A 6 3.64 17.69 -16.36
C VAL A 6 4.35 17.06 -15.16
N ILE A 7 3.60 16.35 -14.31
CA ILE A 7 4.13 15.59 -13.18
C ILE A 7 3.99 14.10 -13.50
N LEU A 8 5.10 13.37 -13.48
CA LEU A 8 5.17 11.93 -13.70
C LEU A 8 5.63 11.25 -12.41
N ALA A 9 5.15 10.03 -12.17
CA ALA A 9 5.58 9.19 -11.06
C ALA A 9 5.92 7.79 -11.57
N THR A 10 6.98 7.19 -11.04
CA THR A 10 7.46 5.87 -11.41
C THR A 10 8.01 5.15 -10.19
N ASN A 11 7.64 3.87 -10.05
CA ASN A 11 8.19 2.98 -9.03
C ASN A 11 9.17 1.96 -9.65
N ARG A 12 9.61 2.20 -10.89
CA ARG A 12 10.54 1.33 -11.61
C ARG A 12 11.94 1.91 -11.54
N GLY A 13 12.93 1.07 -11.27
CA GLY A 13 14.35 1.42 -11.42
C GLY A 13 14.74 1.42 -12.90
N ILE A 14 15.76 0.65 -13.26
CA ILE A 14 16.13 0.44 -14.67
C ILE A 14 15.15 -0.55 -15.29
N THR A 15 14.57 -0.18 -16.44
CA THR A 15 13.67 -1.07 -17.17
C THR A 15 13.69 -0.74 -18.66
N LYS A 16 13.17 -1.66 -19.46
CA LYS A 16 13.06 -1.53 -20.91
C LYS A 16 12.08 -0.41 -21.29
N ILE A 17 12.47 0.45 -22.23
CA ILE A 17 11.53 1.40 -22.83
C ILE A 17 10.50 0.60 -23.63
N ARG A 18 9.22 0.83 -23.36
CA ARG A 18 8.15 0.06 -24.00
C ARG A 18 8.16 0.30 -25.51
N GLY A 19 8.32 -0.78 -26.28
CA GLY A 19 8.38 -0.72 -27.74
C GLY A 19 9.80 -0.68 -28.32
N THR A 20 10.85 -0.74 -27.49
CA THR A 20 12.24 -0.83 -27.96
C THR A 20 12.99 -1.96 -27.24
N ASP A 21 14.23 -2.21 -27.66
CA ASP A 21 15.18 -3.12 -26.99
C ASP A 21 16.11 -2.42 -25.98
N VAL A 22 15.87 -1.14 -25.71
CA VAL A 22 16.77 -0.30 -24.91
C VAL A 22 16.31 -0.26 -23.45
N GLU A 23 17.24 -0.50 -22.53
CA GLU A 23 17.04 -0.26 -21.10
C GLU A 23 17.39 1.18 -20.73
N SER A 24 16.60 1.76 -19.84
CA SER A 24 16.79 3.14 -19.40
C SER A 24 16.29 3.31 -17.96
N PRO A 25 16.86 4.25 -17.17
CA PRO A 25 16.29 4.62 -15.89
C PRO A 25 14.80 4.97 -16.03
N PHE A 26 13.98 4.45 -15.12
CA PHE A 26 12.53 4.64 -15.07
C PHE A 26 11.75 4.11 -16.29
N GLY A 27 12.43 3.59 -17.31
CA GLY A 27 11.82 3.19 -18.60
C GLY A 27 11.47 4.37 -19.50
N PHE A 28 12.04 5.56 -19.26
CA PHE A 28 11.84 6.74 -20.10
C PHE A 28 12.99 6.95 -21.09
N PRO A 29 12.76 7.58 -22.25
CA PRO A 29 13.84 8.04 -23.11
C PRO A 29 14.77 9.01 -22.37
N LEU A 30 16.08 8.91 -22.60
CA LEU A 30 17.09 9.75 -21.95
C LEU A 30 16.81 11.25 -22.15
N ASP A 31 16.38 11.65 -23.36
CA ASP A 31 16.04 13.05 -23.67
C ASP A 31 14.94 13.63 -22.75
N LEU A 32 14.01 12.80 -22.27
CA LEU A 32 12.96 13.22 -21.34
C LEU A 32 13.50 13.36 -19.92
N ILE A 33 14.38 12.43 -19.52
CA ILE A 33 15.01 12.44 -18.19
C ILE A 33 15.91 13.67 -18.04
N ASP A 34 16.71 13.98 -19.05
CA ASP A 34 17.64 15.12 -19.07
C ASP A 34 16.93 16.48 -18.96
N ARG A 35 15.64 16.53 -19.30
CA ARG A 35 14.79 17.73 -19.22
C ARG A 35 13.89 17.75 -18.00
N SER A 36 13.93 16.72 -17.16
CA SER A 36 13.05 16.55 -16.01
C SER A 36 13.74 16.92 -14.70
N VAL A 37 12.98 17.48 -13.77
CA VAL A 37 13.40 17.59 -12.36
C VAL A 37 12.98 16.30 -11.64
N ILE A 38 13.94 15.59 -11.07
CA ILE A 38 13.70 14.32 -10.38
C ILE A 38 13.63 14.59 -8.87
N ILE A 39 12.51 14.18 -8.25
CA ILE A 39 12.31 14.21 -6.80
C ILE A 39 12.14 12.77 -6.34
N MET A 40 13.02 12.33 -5.43
CA MET A 40 12.94 10.99 -4.83
C MET A 40 12.09 11.03 -3.55
N THR A 41 11.32 9.98 -3.31
CA THR A 41 10.57 9.78 -2.08
C THR A 41 11.22 8.69 -1.25
N GLU A 42 11.22 8.87 0.06
CA GLU A 42 11.71 7.87 1.03
C GLU A 42 10.54 7.04 1.58
N GLU A 43 10.87 5.89 2.16
CA GLU A 43 9.88 5.07 2.86
C GLU A 43 9.43 5.77 4.15
N TYR A 44 8.15 5.60 4.50
CA TYR A 44 7.64 6.11 5.76
C TYR A 44 8.16 5.29 6.94
N ASP A 45 8.64 5.99 7.98
CA ASP A 45 8.91 5.38 9.26
C ASP A 45 7.60 5.00 10.02
N GLY A 46 7.74 4.27 11.12
CA GLY A 46 6.59 3.82 11.92
C GLY A 46 5.76 4.95 12.53
N GLU A 47 6.37 6.06 12.92
CA GLU A 47 5.65 7.22 13.47
C GLU A 47 4.82 7.91 12.39
N SER A 48 5.42 8.09 11.21
CA SER A 48 4.78 8.60 10.00
C SER A 48 3.59 7.71 9.59
N ILE A 49 3.75 6.39 9.60
CA ILE A 49 2.65 5.45 9.32
C ILE A 49 1.52 5.62 10.35
N LYS A 50 1.85 5.68 11.65
CA LYS A 50 0.85 5.86 12.71
C LYS A 50 0.07 7.16 12.52
N GLU A 51 0.74 8.25 12.20
CA GLU A 51 0.10 9.55 11.97
C GLU A 51 -0.80 9.54 10.73
N ILE A 52 -0.35 8.94 9.63
CA ILE A 52 -1.18 8.77 8.44
C ILE A 52 -2.44 7.96 8.76
N LEU A 53 -2.31 6.87 9.53
CA LEU A 53 -3.46 6.06 9.95
C LEU A 53 -4.43 6.85 10.85
N LYS A 54 -3.93 7.69 11.76
CA LYS A 54 -4.77 8.59 12.57
C LYS A 54 -5.56 9.57 11.71
N ILE A 55 -4.91 10.20 10.73
CA ILE A 55 -5.56 11.11 9.79
C ILE A 55 -6.63 10.35 9.00
N ARG A 56 -6.31 9.16 8.48
CA ARG A 56 -7.26 8.32 7.74
C ARG A 56 -8.45 7.89 8.58
N ALA A 57 -8.23 7.47 9.82
CA ALA A 57 -9.31 7.11 10.74
C ALA A 57 -10.24 8.31 10.99
N ARG A 58 -9.68 9.52 11.16
CA ARG A 58 -10.46 10.75 11.33
C ARG A 58 -11.28 11.09 10.08
N GLU A 59 -10.67 11.03 8.89
CA GLU A 59 -11.35 11.30 7.62
C GLU A 59 -12.49 10.30 7.36
N GLU A 60 -12.27 9.02 7.67
CA GLU A 60 -13.27 7.96 7.54
C GLU A 60 -14.28 7.93 8.71
N LYS A 61 -14.13 8.82 9.70
CA LYS A 61 -14.94 8.89 10.92
C LYS A 61 -14.97 7.57 11.71
N VAL A 62 -13.84 6.88 11.72
CA VAL A 62 -13.62 5.63 12.43
C VAL A 62 -13.01 5.93 13.79
N GLU A 63 -13.72 5.58 14.87
CA GLU A 63 -13.13 5.53 16.20
C GLU A 63 -12.28 4.26 16.32
N ILE A 64 -11.02 4.38 16.72
CA ILE A 64 -10.09 3.26 16.85
C ILE A 64 -9.37 3.33 18.20
N SER A 65 -9.16 2.18 18.85
CA SER A 65 -8.34 2.11 20.06
C SER A 65 -6.85 2.23 19.74
N GLU A 66 -6.06 2.77 20.68
CA GLU A 66 -4.60 2.90 20.50
C GLU A 66 -3.95 1.54 20.23
N GLU A 67 -4.39 0.46 20.89
CA GLU A 67 -3.88 -0.89 20.64
C GLU A 67 -4.12 -1.37 19.20
N ALA A 68 -5.32 -1.11 18.65
CA ALA A 68 -5.65 -1.44 17.27
C ALA A 68 -4.83 -0.61 16.28
N LEU A 69 -4.61 0.68 16.59
CA LEU A 69 -3.80 1.59 15.79
C LEU A 69 -2.32 1.18 15.79
N ASP A 70 -1.77 0.80 16.95
CA ASP A 70 -0.40 0.30 17.07
C ASP A 70 -0.23 -1.02 16.29
N ARG A 71 -1.24 -1.90 16.36
CA ARG A 71 -1.24 -3.13 15.57
C ARG A 71 -1.24 -2.87 14.07
N LEU A 72 -2.08 -1.96 13.57
CA LEU A 72 -2.08 -1.55 12.17
C LEU A 72 -0.75 -0.91 11.77
N THR A 73 -0.16 -0.08 12.63
CA THR A 73 1.14 0.55 12.37
C THR A 73 2.23 -0.50 12.20
N GLY A 74 2.29 -1.48 13.10
CA GLY A 74 3.25 -2.58 13.02
C GLY A 74 3.03 -3.50 11.81
N LEU A 75 1.79 -3.66 11.34
CA LEU A 75 1.50 -4.34 10.07
C LEU A 75 1.97 -3.51 8.87
N GLY A 76 1.79 -2.19 8.92
CA GLY A 76 2.15 -1.27 7.83
C GLY A 76 3.64 -1.27 7.56
N ALA A 77 4.43 -1.24 8.64
CA ALA A 77 5.89 -1.33 8.58
C ALA A 77 6.41 -2.66 7.99
N LYS A 78 5.64 -3.75 8.11
CA LYS A 78 6.00 -5.08 7.58
C LYS A 78 5.49 -5.36 6.17
N SER A 79 4.53 -4.56 5.69
CA SER A 79 3.80 -4.83 4.44
C SER A 79 3.74 -3.58 3.57
N SER A 80 2.63 -2.86 3.56
CA SER A 80 2.50 -1.57 2.87
C SER A 80 1.46 -0.68 3.53
N LEU A 81 1.65 0.63 3.42
CA LEU A 81 0.67 1.62 3.85
C LEU A 81 -0.71 1.42 3.20
N ARG A 82 -0.72 1.05 1.91
CA ARG A 82 -1.97 0.77 1.17
C ARG A 82 -2.77 -0.36 1.82
N TYR A 83 -2.10 -1.45 2.17
CA TYR A 83 -2.74 -2.60 2.80
C TYR A 83 -3.37 -2.24 4.15
N VAL A 84 -2.65 -1.52 5.01
CA VAL A 84 -3.18 -1.20 6.35
C VAL A 84 -4.28 -0.15 6.34
N VAL A 85 -4.28 0.78 5.38
CA VAL A 85 -5.42 1.69 5.16
C VAL A 85 -6.66 0.90 4.73
N GLN A 86 -6.52 -0.09 3.86
CA GLN A 86 -7.64 -0.97 3.50
C GLN A 86 -8.11 -1.82 4.70
N LEU A 87 -7.19 -2.35 5.50
CA LEU A 87 -7.53 -3.07 6.71
C LEU A 87 -8.27 -2.20 7.74
N LEU A 88 -7.92 -0.91 7.87
CA LEU A 88 -8.63 0.02 8.75
C LEU A 88 -10.11 0.10 8.39
N SER A 89 -10.43 0.33 7.12
CA SER A 89 -11.82 0.39 6.65
C SER A 89 -12.54 -0.95 6.85
N LEU A 90 -11.87 -2.08 6.59
CA LEU A 90 -12.43 -3.42 6.82
C LEU A 90 -12.67 -3.72 8.30
N ALA A 91 -11.74 -3.31 9.18
CA ALA A 91 -11.88 -3.47 10.62
C ALA A 91 -13.05 -2.65 11.17
N SER A 92 -13.28 -1.45 10.63
CA SER A 92 -14.46 -0.62 10.91
C SER A 92 -15.75 -1.33 10.54
N GLN A 93 -15.84 -1.92 9.34
CA GLN A 93 -17.01 -2.71 8.95
C GLN A 93 -17.20 -3.94 9.85
N ASN A 94 -16.12 -4.62 10.23
CA ASN A 94 -16.19 -5.76 11.14
C ASN A 94 -16.72 -5.34 12.52
N ALA A 95 -16.25 -4.21 13.08
CA ALA A 95 -16.78 -3.66 14.32
C ALA A 95 -18.28 -3.31 14.20
N ALA A 96 -18.68 -2.68 13.08
CA ALA A 96 -20.07 -2.33 12.81
C ALA A 96 -21.00 -3.56 12.74
N THR A 97 -20.55 -4.67 12.14
CA THR A 97 -21.32 -5.93 12.14
C THR A 97 -21.52 -6.53 13.53
N LYS A 98 -20.67 -6.17 14.50
CA LYS A 98 -20.82 -6.52 15.92
C LYS A 98 -21.55 -5.42 16.72
N HIS A 99 -22.18 -4.45 16.05
CA HIS A 99 -22.85 -3.30 16.65
C HIS A 99 -21.93 -2.41 17.51
N ARG A 100 -20.62 -2.36 17.20
CA ARG A 100 -19.65 -1.45 17.83
C ARG A 100 -19.27 -0.32 16.88
N SER A 101 -19.20 0.91 17.39
CA SER A 101 -18.71 2.08 16.65
C SER A 101 -17.19 2.19 16.65
N LYS A 102 -16.55 1.64 17.69
CA LYS A 102 -15.11 1.69 17.91
C LYS A 102 -14.43 0.40 17.47
N VAL A 103 -13.40 0.54 16.64
CA VAL A 103 -12.50 -0.53 16.20
C VAL A 103 -11.58 -0.90 17.35
N GLU A 104 -11.57 -2.18 17.69
CA GLU A 104 -10.72 -2.76 18.73
C GLU A 104 -9.69 -3.72 18.10
N LEU A 105 -8.68 -4.11 18.89
CA LEU A 105 -7.57 -4.96 18.42
C LEU A 105 -8.08 -6.24 17.74
N GLU A 106 -9.10 -6.88 18.31
CA GLU A 106 -9.70 -8.10 17.79
C GLU A 106 -10.26 -7.97 16.37
N ASP A 107 -10.72 -6.77 15.98
CA ASP A 107 -11.25 -6.53 14.64
C ASP A 107 -10.12 -6.50 13.63
N VAL A 108 -9.03 -5.80 13.95
CA VAL A 108 -7.80 -5.74 13.15
C VAL A 108 -7.19 -7.13 12.98
N GLU A 109 -7.09 -7.91 14.05
CA GLU A 109 -6.56 -9.27 13.99
C GLU A 109 -7.44 -10.23 13.18
N ARG A 110 -8.76 -10.07 13.26
CA ARG A 110 -9.68 -10.87 12.46
C ARG A 110 -9.54 -10.55 10.98
N VAL A 111 -9.59 -9.27 10.60
CA VAL A 111 -9.47 -8.89 9.18
C VAL A 111 -8.08 -9.20 8.63
N GLY A 112 -7.02 -9.01 9.41
CA GLY A 112 -5.65 -9.34 9.00
C GLY A 112 -5.40 -10.84 8.80
N ARG A 113 -6.22 -11.72 9.38
CA ARG A 113 -6.20 -13.17 9.08
C ARG A 113 -6.95 -13.53 7.81
N LEU A 114 -7.99 -12.77 7.47
CA LEU A 114 -8.86 -13.05 6.32
C LEU A 114 -8.32 -12.45 5.02
N PHE A 115 -7.72 -11.26 5.11
CA PHE A 115 -7.21 -10.51 3.97
C PHE A 115 -5.69 -10.50 4.06
N VAL A 116 -5.04 -11.34 3.27
CA VAL A 116 -3.57 -11.40 3.17
C VAL A 116 -3.03 -10.27 2.30
N ASP A 117 -1.82 -9.83 2.62
CA ASP A 117 -1.07 -8.89 1.81
C ASP A 117 -0.49 -9.57 0.56
N VAL A 118 0.14 -8.79 -0.33
CA VAL A 118 0.70 -9.30 -1.60
C VAL A 118 1.75 -10.39 -1.36
N SER A 119 2.57 -10.23 -0.32
CA SER A 119 3.60 -11.21 0.05
C SER A 119 2.97 -12.52 0.50
N GLY A 120 2.00 -12.48 1.42
CA GLY A 120 1.28 -13.68 1.87
C GLY A 120 0.49 -14.35 0.75
N ALA A 121 -0.11 -13.58 -0.17
CA ALA A 121 -0.77 -14.12 -1.34
C ALA A 121 0.23 -14.83 -2.28
N THR A 122 1.42 -14.26 -2.48
CA THR A 122 2.46 -14.86 -3.31
C THR A 122 2.97 -16.17 -2.73
N GLU A 123 3.19 -16.24 -1.41
CA GLU A 123 3.57 -17.48 -0.72
C GLU A 123 2.48 -18.56 -0.82
N HIS A 124 1.22 -18.16 -0.64
CA HIS A 124 0.09 -19.06 -0.80
C HIS A 124 0.03 -19.62 -2.24
N LEU A 125 0.19 -18.77 -3.25
CA LEU A 125 0.19 -19.22 -4.66
C LEU A 125 1.35 -20.18 -4.95
N LYS A 126 2.56 -19.91 -4.46
CA LYS A 126 3.71 -20.83 -4.60
C LYS A 126 3.43 -22.19 -3.98
N LYS A 127 2.79 -22.25 -2.81
CA LYS A 127 2.45 -23.51 -2.13
C LYS A 127 1.47 -24.38 -2.94
N TYR A 128 0.60 -23.77 -3.73
CA TYR A 128 -0.43 -24.46 -4.52
C TYR A 128 -0.16 -24.39 -6.04
N GLU A 129 1.06 -24.04 -6.44
CA GLU A 129 1.46 -23.84 -7.82
C GLU A 129 1.07 -25.02 -8.72
N GLU A 130 1.36 -26.25 -8.29
CA GLU A 130 1.02 -27.49 -9.00
C GLU A 130 -0.49 -27.69 -9.24
N LYS A 131 -1.35 -27.15 -8.37
CA LYS A 131 -2.81 -27.26 -8.49
C LYS A 131 -3.44 -26.10 -9.26
N LEU A 132 -2.72 -25.00 -9.43
CA LEU A 132 -3.21 -23.75 -10.01
C LEU A 132 -2.74 -23.55 -11.46
N ILE A 133 -1.63 -24.18 -11.85
CA ILE A 133 -1.20 -24.22 -13.25
C ILE A 133 -2.20 -25.08 -14.03
N LYS A 134 -2.94 -24.45 -14.94
CA LYS A 134 -3.70 -25.15 -15.98
C LYS A 134 -2.73 -25.58 -17.09
N HIS A 135 -2.73 -26.87 -17.42
CA HIS A 135 -2.18 -27.38 -18.67
C HIS A 135 -3.07 -26.99 -19.86
#